data_AF-A0A2A2PWZ2-F1
#
_entry.id   AF-A0A2A2PWZ2-F1
#
_cell.length_a   1.000
_cell.length_b   1.000
_cell.length_c   1.000
_cell.angle_alpha   90.00
_cell.angle_beta   90.00
_cell.angle_gamma   90.00
#
_symmetry.space_group_name_H-M   'P 1'
#
loop_
_entity.id
_entity.type
_entity.pdbx_description
1 polymer ?
#
loop_
_entity_poly.entity_id
_entity_poly.type
_entity_poly.pdbx_seq_one_letter_code
_entity_poly.pdbx_strand_id
1 'polypeptide(L)'
;MSFLRQSRWNPYAVGAAIGVLSWAVFALVDKPLGVTTALTGLAGACAAPFVGADTVAANAYFKQHVFKADYGLLFLGGIALGALLSA
;
A
#
# COMPACT_ATOMS: atom_id res chain seq x y z
N MET A 1 -1.68 27.12 -7.92
CA MET A 1 -2.31 26.05 -8.75
C MET A 1 -1.41 25.54 -9.88
N SER A 2 -0.49 26.33 -10.45
CA SER A 2 0.44 25.87 -11.51
C SER A 2 1.40 24.74 -11.08
N PHE A 3 1.93 24.81 -9.85
CA PHE A 3 2.92 23.87 -9.33
C PHE A 3 2.44 22.40 -9.30
N LEU A 4 1.19 22.16 -8.88
CA LEU A 4 0.64 20.80 -8.76
C LEU A 4 0.36 20.13 -10.12
N ARG A 5 0.18 20.93 -11.18
CA ARG A 5 -0.10 20.43 -12.54
C ARG A 5 1.15 20.31 -13.41
N GLN A 6 2.35 20.50 -12.83
CA GLN A 6 3.59 20.34 -13.59
C GLN A 6 3.81 18.88 -13.98
N SER A 7 4.18 18.67 -15.24
CA SER A 7 4.53 17.34 -15.78
C SER A 7 5.75 16.70 -15.09
N ARG A 8 6.65 17.51 -14.51
CA ARG A 8 7.75 17.04 -13.66
C ARG A 8 7.85 17.89 -12.41
N TRP A 9 7.88 17.23 -11.26
CA TRP A 9 8.18 17.86 -9.99
C TRP A 9 9.67 17.74 -9.67
N ASN A 10 10.19 18.64 -8.84
CA ASN A 10 11.57 18.57 -8.37
C ASN A 10 11.74 17.31 -7.47
N PRO A 11 12.68 16.40 -7.78
CA PRO A 11 12.86 15.15 -7.02
C PRO A 11 13.16 15.38 -5.54
N TYR A 12 13.86 16.48 -5.18
CA TYR A 12 14.15 16.79 -3.78
C TYR A 12 12.90 17.25 -3.01
N ALA A 13 12.03 18.03 -3.67
CA ALA A 13 10.78 18.47 -3.06
C ALA A 13 9.81 17.29 -2.84
N VAL A 14 9.72 16.38 -3.82
CA VAL A 14 8.94 15.14 -3.71
C VAL A 14 9.52 14.25 -2.61
N GLY A 15 10.85 14.07 -2.57
CA GLY A 15 11.52 13.30 -1.52
C GLY A 15 11.26 13.86 -0.12
N ALA A 16 11.33 15.18 0.06
CA ALA A 16 11.00 15.83 1.32
C ALA A 16 9.53 15.61 1.72
N ALA A 17 8.59 15.72 0.78
CA ALA A 17 7.17 15.46 1.03
C ALA A 17 6.91 13.99 1.44
N ILE A 18 7.56 13.02 0.79
CA ILE A 18 7.49 11.61 1.17
C ILE A 18 8.11 11.36 2.54
N GLY A 19 9.22 12.05 2.87
CA GLY A 19 9.82 12.00 4.20
C GLY A 19 8.88 12.49 5.31
N VAL A 20 8.21 13.63 5.08
CA VAL A 20 7.19 14.16 6.00
C VAL A 20 5.99 13.21 6.11
N LEU A 21 5.55 12.61 5.00
CA LEU A 21 4.51 11.58 5.01
C LEU A 21 4.93 10.39 5.88
N SER A 22 6.19 9.96 5.79
CA SER A 22 6.72 8.88 6.64
C SER A 22 6.59 9.21 8.13
N TRP A 23 6.93 10.42 8.54
CA TRP A 23 6.76 10.85 9.93
C TRP A 23 5.30 10.84 10.36
N ALA A 24 4.39 11.30 9.51
CA ALA A 24 2.96 11.29 9.81
C ALA A 24 2.44 9.85 9.99
N VAL A 25 2.90 8.91 9.16
CA VAL A 25 2.51 7.50 9.27
C VAL A 25 3.05 6.86 10.54
N PHE A 26 4.32 7.11 10.88
CA PHE A 26 4.88 6.65 12.15
C PHE A 26 4.13 7.23 13.34
N ALA A 27 3.77 8.51 13.31
CA ALA A 27 3.06 9.16 14.41
C ALA A 27 1.61 8.68 14.59
N LEU A 28 0.93 8.26 13.52
CA LEU A 28 -0.48 7.84 13.57
C LEU A 28 -0.67 6.33 13.74
N VAL A 29 0.27 5.53 13.21
CA VAL A 29 0.11 4.09 13.04
C VAL A 29 1.18 3.30 13.78
N ASP A 30 2.29 3.94 14.19
CA ASP A 30 3.46 3.28 14.80
C ASP A 30 4.02 2.11 13.97
N LYS A 31 3.82 2.16 12.65
CA LYS A 31 4.31 1.16 11.70
C LYS A 31 5.06 1.83 10.55
N PRO A 32 6.12 1.20 10.01
CA PRO A 32 6.80 1.70 8.84
C PRO A 32 5.87 1.73 7.61
N LEU A 33 6.13 2.66 6.69
CA LEU A 33 5.47 2.68 5.39
C LEU A 33 5.71 1.35 4.68
N GLY A 34 4.63 0.61 4.41
CA GLY A 34 4.72 -0.69 3.76
C GLY A 34 3.42 -1.07 3.06
N VAL A 35 3.54 -1.50 1.80
CA VAL A 35 2.41 -1.98 0.98
C VAL A 35 2.52 -3.46 0.63
N THR A 36 3.70 -4.06 0.74
CA THR A 36 3.96 -5.43 0.28
C THR A 36 3.11 -6.45 1.03
N THR A 37 3.00 -6.36 2.35
CA THR A 37 2.16 -7.27 3.14
C THR A 37 0.67 -7.15 2.78
N ALA A 38 0.18 -5.93 2.59
CA ALA A 38 -1.20 -5.69 2.18
C ALA A 38 -1.47 -6.21 0.76
N LEU A 39 -0.53 -6.01 -0.16
CA LEU A 39 -0.60 -6.52 -1.53
C LEU A 39 -0.58 -8.05 -1.56
N THR A 40 0.30 -8.70 -0.81
CA THR A 40 0.36 -10.17 -0.70
C THR A 40 -0.94 -10.72 -0.09
N GLY A 41 -1.48 -10.07 0.94
CA GLY A 41 -2.77 -10.43 1.51
C GLY A 41 -3.90 -10.32 0.48
N LEU A 42 -3.94 -9.23 -0.28
CA LEU A 42 -4.91 -9.00 -1.36
C LEU A 42 -4.77 -10.06 -2.46
N ALA A 43 -3.54 -10.37 -2.88
CA ALA A 43 -3.26 -11.41 -3.86
C ALA A 43 -3.74 -12.79 -3.38
N GLY A 44 -3.51 -13.12 -2.11
CA GLY A 44 -4.03 -14.34 -1.49
C GLY A 44 -5.56 -14.39 -1.48
N ALA A 45 -6.21 -13.28 -1.13
CA ALA A 45 -7.67 -13.16 -1.15
C ALA A 45 -8.25 -13.28 -2.57
N CYS A 46 -7.60 -12.68 -3.58
CA CYS A 46 -7.99 -12.80 -4.98
C CYS A 46 -7.72 -14.20 -5.55
N ALA A 47 -6.70 -14.91 -5.06
CA ALA A 47 -6.37 -16.26 -5.50
C ALA A 47 -7.25 -17.35 -4.86
N ALA A 48 -7.79 -17.10 -3.66
CA ALA A 48 -8.65 -18.02 -2.93
C ALA A 48 -9.84 -18.59 -3.75
N PRO A 49 -10.62 -17.80 -4.53
CA PRO A 49 -11.71 -18.33 -5.36
C PRO A 49 -11.24 -19.20 -6.54
N PHE A 50 -9.99 -19.08 -6.98
CA PHE A 50 -9.47 -19.85 -8.12
C PHE A 50 -8.70 -21.11 -7.71
N VAL A 51 -7.96 -21.05 -6.59
CA VAL A 51 -7.05 -22.11 -6.13
C VAL A 51 -7.63 -22.90 -4.94
N GLY A 52 -8.71 -22.38 -4.34
CA GLY A 52 -9.30 -22.91 -3.11
C GLY A 52 -8.73 -22.21 -1.88
N ALA A 53 -9.62 -21.70 -1.02
CA ALA A 53 -9.25 -20.97 0.20
C ALA A 53 -8.38 -21.83 1.13
N ASP A 54 -8.65 -23.13 1.23
CA ASP A 54 -7.87 -24.08 2.02
C ASP A 54 -6.45 -24.26 1.47
N THR A 55 -6.27 -24.30 0.15
CA THR A 55 -4.96 -24.42 -0.50
C THR A 55 -4.12 -23.16 -0.25
N VAL A 56 -4.73 -21.98 -0.32
CA VAL A 56 -4.07 -20.71 -0.02
C VAL A 56 -3.73 -20.62 1.47
N ALA A 57 -4.65 -21.02 2.36
CA ALA A 57 -4.42 -21.01 3.81
C ALA A 57 -3.39 -22.05 4.29
N ALA A 58 -3.26 -23.18 3.57
CA ALA A 58 -2.26 -24.22 3.84
C ALA A 58 -0.85 -23.82 3.40
N ASN A 59 -0.73 -22.84 2.50
CA ASN A 59 0.55 -22.42 1.95
C ASN A 59 1.33 -21.57 2.97
N ALA A 60 2.57 -21.99 3.29
CA ALA A 60 3.38 -21.36 4.33
C ALA A 60 3.63 -19.86 4.10
N TYR A 61 3.72 -19.44 2.83
CA TYR A 61 3.91 -18.05 2.45
C TYR A 61 2.70 -17.16 2.76
N PHE A 62 1.49 -17.59 2.35
CA PHE A 62 0.26 -16.86 2.63
C PHE A 62 -0.14 -16.92 4.10
N LYS A 63 0.29 -17.97 4.83
CA LYS A 63 0.10 -18.08 6.27
C LYS A 63 0.91 -17.06 7.07
N GLN A 64 2.10 -16.68 6.58
CA GLN A 64 2.90 -15.59 7.15
C GLN A 64 2.37 -14.20 6.76
N HIS A 65 1.70 -14.10 5.61
CA HIS A 65 1.17 -12.85 5.04
C HIS A 65 -0.35 -12.92 4.87
N VAL A 66 -1.05 -13.31 5.94
CA VAL A 66 -2.51 -13.39 5.94
C VAL A 66 -3.10 -12.02 5.63
N PHE A 67 -4.14 -12.02 4.80
CA PHE A 67 -4.95 -10.84 4.54
C PHE A 67 -5.43 -10.23 5.86
N LYS A 68 -4.95 -9.03 6.16
CA LYS A 68 -5.41 -8.20 7.27
C LYS A 68 -5.90 -6.89 6.72
N ALA A 69 -7.16 -6.56 6.99
CA ALA A 69 -7.73 -5.24 6.75
C ALA A 69 -7.14 -4.25 7.77
N ASP A 70 -5.84 -3.97 7.62
CA ASP A 70 -5.05 -3.07 8.47
C ASP A 70 -4.72 -1.79 7.69
N TYR A 71 -3.99 -0.86 8.34
CA TYR A 71 -3.53 0.37 7.73
C TYR A 71 -2.86 0.17 6.36
N GLY A 72 -2.09 -0.91 6.17
CA GLY A 72 -1.44 -1.18 4.89
C GLY A 72 -2.42 -1.31 3.72
N LEU A 73 -3.65 -1.82 3.95
CA LEU A 73 -4.69 -1.93 2.92
C LEU A 73 -5.32 -0.57 2.61
N LEU A 74 -5.54 0.26 3.65
CA LEU A 74 -5.99 1.65 3.48
C LEU A 74 -4.95 2.48 2.73
N PHE A 75 -3.66 2.30 3.05
CA PHE A 75 -2.56 2.99 2.40
C PHE A 75 -2.41 2.55 0.94
N LEU A 76 -2.50 1.25 0.66
CA LEU A 76 -2.49 0.71 -0.70
C LEU A 76 -3.67 1.27 -1.54
N GLY A 77 -4.88 1.26 -0.99
CA GLY A 77 -6.05 1.87 -1.64
C GLY A 77 -5.88 3.38 -1.85
N GLY A 78 -5.32 4.09 -0.86
CA GLY A 78 -5.02 5.51 -0.95
C GLY A 78 -4.01 5.84 -2.04
N ILE A 79 -2.97 5.03 -2.23
CA ILE A 79 -2.02 5.18 -3.34
C ILE A 79 -2.72 4.97 -4.67
N ALA A 80 -3.54 3.92 -4.81
CA ALA A 80 -4.26 3.64 -6.05
C ALA A 80 -5.22 4.78 -6.43
N LEU A 81 -6.01 5.27 -5.46
CA LEU A 81 -6.91 6.42 -5.67
C LEU A 81 -6.15 7.71 -5.94
N GLY A 82 -5.06 7.96 -5.20
CA GLY A 82 -4.22 9.14 -5.40
C GLY A 82 -3.58 9.16 -6.79
N ALA A 83 -3.12 8.01 -7.27
CA ALA A 83 -2.58 7.87 -8.62
C ALA A 83 -3.67 8.11 -9.69
N LEU A 84 -4.86 7.55 -9.51
CA LEU A 84 -6.00 7.76 -10.41
C LEU A 84 -6.46 9.22 -10.48
N LEU A 85 -6.51 9.92 -9.34
CA LEU A 85 -6.91 11.32 -9.27
C LEU A 85 -5.83 12.28 -9.79
N SER A 86 -4.57 11.84 -9.80
CA SER A 86 -3.43 12.63 -10.27
C SER A 86 -3.10 12.41 -11.76
N ALA A 87 -3.61 11.32 -12.35
CA ALA A 87 -3.49 11.03 -13.78
C ALA A 87 -4.34 11.99 -14.62
#